data_AF-A0A7Y6M1D3-F1
#
_entry.id   AF-A0A7Y6M1D3-F1
#
_cell.length_a   1.000
_cell.length_b   1.000
_cell.length_c   1.000
_cell.angle_alpha   90.00
_cell.angle_beta   90.00
_cell.angle_gamma   90.00
#
_symmetry.space_group_name_H-M   'P 1'
#
loop_
_entity.id
_entity.type
_entity.pdbx_description
1 polymer ?
#
loop_
_entity_poly.entity_id
_entity_poly.type
_entity_poly.pdbx_seq_one_letter_code
_entity_poly.pdbx_strand_id
1 'polypeptide(L)'
;MPANPIPPDPITTAVPDEARPGLEAYRAGDVAEARSALRAVAGSGRTSVSGFAAAALAGIELGEDDLDEPGWKLLRRVAAGEDPWLGPMAAVLPSAGLYAAFESLDAGRRPADHPLVRGVIAQLTADPEAAEEGFIRAADLGDADPWTRDLAAALHGNLLLQTGADPAAAEEPLTRALKSDHELYAGYAGHLLGHLLIGQGDLERAGRVLQAAHLVSHPRRAGAEGLYPWVCVRYGELLAGAPHLSVVEELMAHNGMSESYWVREAFEGAFYFTDVSRPALAEIGLSLFPADFPEVRHALERLRRWSEERYDRARALFLALHDHVADSRDADRSQGLRELRAAFDRPVQDQRDGLPRVP
;
A
#
# COMPACT_ATOMS: atom_id res chain seq x y z
N MET A 1 19.77 20.92 0.75
CA MET A 1 19.75 20.24 -0.57
C MET A 1 18.31 20.30 -1.04
N PRO A 2 18.01 20.48 -2.33
CA PRO A 2 16.61 20.37 -2.76
C PRO A 2 16.08 19.01 -2.31
N ALA A 3 14.85 18.99 -1.78
CA ALA A 3 14.17 17.75 -1.46
C ALA A 3 14.15 16.90 -2.74
N ASN A 4 14.78 15.73 -2.69
CA ASN A 4 14.64 14.77 -3.77
C ASN A 4 13.30 14.05 -3.56
N PRO A 5 12.55 13.77 -4.63
CA PRO A 5 11.31 13.00 -4.53
C PRO A 5 11.60 11.69 -3.81
N ILE A 6 10.71 11.31 -2.90
CA ILE A 6 10.81 10.03 -2.20
C ILE A 6 10.73 8.94 -3.27
N PRO A 7 11.71 8.01 -3.32
CA PRO A 7 11.77 7.00 -4.37
C PRO A 7 10.48 6.17 -4.42
N PRO A 8 10.18 5.54 -5.58
CA PRO A 8 9.08 4.59 -5.66
C PRO A 8 9.30 3.44 -4.67
N ASP A 9 8.20 2.82 -4.24
CA ASP A 9 8.28 1.63 -3.41
C ASP A 9 9.06 0.52 -4.13
N PRO A 10 9.97 -0.18 -3.43
CA PRO A 10 10.66 -1.31 -4.04
C PRO A 10 9.65 -2.39 -4.39
N ILE A 11 9.82 -2.98 -5.58
CA ILE A 11 9.03 -4.10 -6.03
C ILE A 11 9.66 -5.36 -5.45
N THR A 12 8.96 -6.03 -4.54
CA THR A 12 9.41 -7.32 -3.99
C THR A 12 8.78 -8.45 -4.80
N THR A 13 9.51 -8.98 -5.79
CA THR A 13 9.03 -10.08 -6.65
C THR A 13 9.24 -11.47 -6.04
N ALA A 14 10.08 -11.58 -5.02
CA ALA A 14 10.47 -12.86 -4.44
C ALA A 14 9.48 -13.31 -3.36
N VAL A 15 9.00 -14.54 -3.48
CA VAL A 15 8.28 -15.24 -2.40
C VAL A 15 9.21 -15.38 -1.19
N PRO A 16 8.82 -14.88 0.00
CA PRO A 16 9.61 -15.05 1.23
C PRO A 16 9.92 -16.52 1.51
N ASP A 17 11.16 -16.80 1.93
CA ASP A 17 11.63 -18.16 2.21
C ASP A 17 10.74 -18.88 3.23
N GLU A 18 10.21 -18.15 4.21
CA GLU A 18 9.34 -18.68 5.25
C GLU A 18 7.96 -19.08 4.72
N ALA A 19 7.45 -18.38 3.70
CA ALA A 19 6.15 -18.67 3.09
C ALA A 19 6.23 -19.72 1.98
N ARG A 20 7.42 -19.95 1.42
CA ARG A 20 7.63 -20.85 0.28
C ARG A 20 7.15 -22.29 0.53
N PRO A 21 7.44 -22.95 1.66
CA PRO A 21 6.99 -24.32 1.90
C PRO A 21 5.47 -24.47 1.84
N GLY A 22 4.73 -23.50 2.38
CA GLY A 22 3.27 -23.51 2.36
C GLY A 22 2.69 -23.35 0.96
N LEU A 23 3.30 -22.50 0.12
CA LEU A 23 2.91 -22.36 -1.29
C LEU A 23 3.28 -23.59 -2.12
N GLU A 24 4.42 -24.22 -1.85
CA GLU A 24 4.80 -25.49 -2.49
C GLU A 24 3.83 -26.62 -2.14
N ALA A 25 3.42 -26.73 -0.87
CA ALA A 25 2.40 -27.68 -0.45
C ALA A 25 1.05 -27.42 -1.15
N TYR A 26 0.65 -26.15 -1.28
CA TYR A 26 -0.58 -25.78 -1.99
C TYR A 26 -0.53 -26.18 -3.47
N ARG A 27 0.59 -25.90 -4.16
CA ARG A 27 0.80 -26.31 -5.57
C ARG A 27 0.84 -27.83 -5.73
N ALA A 28 1.26 -28.57 -4.71
CA ALA A 28 1.23 -30.03 -4.68
C ALA A 28 -0.16 -30.61 -4.35
N GLY A 29 -1.15 -29.76 -4.04
CA GLY A 29 -2.51 -30.16 -3.66
C GLY A 29 -2.67 -30.54 -2.18
N ASP A 30 -1.65 -30.34 -1.35
CA ASP A 30 -1.74 -30.56 0.10
C ASP A 30 -2.19 -29.27 0.80
N VAL A 31 -3.49 -29.00 0.70
CA VAL A 31 -4.14 -27.81 1.29
C VAL A 31 -4.00 -27.78 2.81
N ALA A 32 -4.02 -28.94 3.48
CA ALA A 32 -3.92 -29.02 4.92
C ALA A 32 -2.53 -28.58 5.42
N GLU A 33 -1.47 -29.08 4.77
CA GLU A 33 -0.10 -28.68 5.08
C GLU A 33 0.15 -27.21 4.71
N ALA A 34 -0.35 -26.78 3.55
CA ALA A 34 -0.25 -25.37 3.13
C ALA A 34 -0.84 -24.41 4.17
N ARG A 35 -2.06 -24.71 4.65
CA ARG A 35 -2.74 -23.95 5.71
C ARG A 35 -1.94 -23.95 6.99
N SER A 36 -1.43 -25.10 7.41
CA SER A 36 -0.64 -25.25 8.64
C SER A 36 0.61 -24.37 8.60
N ALA A 37 1.41 -24.49 7.53
CA ALA A 37 2.64 -23.75 7.34
C ALA A 37 2.39 -22.23 7.25
N LEU A 38 1.43 -21.79 6.42
CA LEU A 38 1.14 -20.38 6.24
C LEU A 38 0.50 -19.74 7.47
N ARG A 39 -0.34 -20.45 8.24
CA ARG A 39 -0.90 -19.93 9.50
C ARG A 39 0.17 -19.64 10.53
N ALA A 40 1.19 -20.50 10.64
CA ALA A 40 2.31 -20.27 11.54
C ALA A 40 3.05 -18.97 11.18
N VAL A 41 3.34 -18.76 9.90
CA VAL A 41 4.04 -17.57 9.39
C VAL A 41 3.18 -16.31 9.52
N ALA A 42 1.91 -16.39 9.12
CA ALA A 42 0.95 -15.31 9.26
C ALA A 42 0.78 -14.92 10.74
N GLY A 43 0.83 -15.87 11.66
CA GLY A 43 0.76 -15.65 13.11
C GLY A 43 1.92 -14.84 13.70
N SER A 44 3.05 -14.72 13.00
CA SER A 44 4.29 -14.13 13.54
C SER A 44 4.26 -12.61 13.79
N GLY A 45 3.24 -11.89 13.31
CA GLY A 45 3.04 -10.47 13.64
C GLY A 45 2.55 -9.61 12.49
N ARG A 46 3.19 -8.45 12.28
CA ARG A 46 2.86 -7.48 11.21
C ARG A 46 4.10 -7.15 10.37
N THR A 47 4.90 -8.16 10.03
CA THR A 47 6.00 -8.06 9.07
C THR A 47 5.50 -8.21 7.64
N SER A 48 6.30 -7.82 6.64
CA SER A 48 6.00 -8.09 5.22
C SER A 48 5.78 -9.58 4.97
N VAL A 49 6.64 -10.43 5.54
CA VAL A 49 6.52 -11.90 5.46
C VAL A 49 5.20 -12.41 6.03
N SER A 50 4.79 -11.91 7.21
CA SER A 50 3.52 -12.31 7.83
C SER A 50 2.31 -11.81 7.04
N GLY A 51 2.39 -10.62 6.44
CA GLY A 51 1.37 -10.06 5.55
C GLY A 51 1.24 -10.87 4.27
N PHE A 52 2.36 -11.23 3.65
CA PHE A 52 2.39 -12.12 2.49
C PHE A 52 1.78 -13.49 2.82
N ALA A 53 2.15 -14.11 3.94
CA ALA A 53 1.58 -15.40 4.35
C ALA A 53 0.07 -15.30 4.65
N ALA A 54 -0.40 -14.19 5.24
CA ALA A 54 -1.82 -13.95 5.45
C ALA A 54 -2.57 -13.76 4.12
N ALA A 55 -1.97 -13.06 3.16
CA ALA A 55 -2.51 -12.90 1.80
C ALA A 55 -2.62 -14.26 1.10
N ALA A 56 -1.55 -15.06 1.10
CA ALA A 56 -1.54 -16.41 0.55
C ALA A 56 -2.60 -17.31 1.19
N LEU A 57 -2.72 -17.28 2.51
CA LEU A 57 -3.74 -18.04 3.22
C LEU A 57 -5.15 -17.59 2.82
N ALA A 58 -5.41 -16.27 2.70
CA ALA A 58 -6.69 -15.77 2.22
C ALA A 58 -7.00 -16.22 0.78
N GLY A 59 -5.99 -16.28 -0.09
CA GLY A 59 -6.12 -16.83 -1.45
C GLY A 59 -6.49 -18.31 -1.45
N ILE A 60 -5.89 -19.11 -0.55
CA ILE A 60 -6.24 -20.53 -0.38
C ILE A 60 -7.68 -20.67 0.13
N GLU A 61 -8.08 -19.93 1.16
CA GLU A 61 -9.46 -20.01 1.68
C GLU A 61 -10.48 -19.60 0.60
N LEU A 62 -10.16 -18.56 -0.20
CA LEU A 62 -10.98 -18.12 -1.34
C LEU A 62 -11.12 -19.21 -2.43
N GLY A 63 -10.09 -20.03 -2.64
CA GLY A 63 -10.10 -21.09 -3.65
C GLY A 63 -10.80 -22.38 -3.20
N GLU A 64 -10.74 -22.69 -1.89
CA GLU A 64 -11.11 -23.99 -1.36
C GLU A 64 -12.48 -24.01 -0.67
N ASP A 65 -12.80 -23.03 0.19
CA ASP A 65 -13.90 -23.15 1.17
C ASP A 65 -14.85 -21.92 1.20
N ASP A 66 -14.91 -21.14 0.11
CA ASP A 66 -15.48 -19.78 0.03
C ASP A 66 -14.80 -18.82 1.02
N LEU A 67 -14.75 -17.51 0.70
CA LEU A 67 -14.13 -16.54 1.60
C LEU A 67 -15.08 -16.15 2.73
N ASP A 68 -14.95 -16.83 3.87
CA ASP A 68 -15.71 -16.59 5.09
C ASP A 68 -15.07 -15.51 6.00
N GLU A 69 -15.68 -15.25 7.16
CA GLU A 69 -15.20 -14.22 8.11
C GLU A 69 -13.72 -14.41 8.52
N PRO A 70 -13.23 -15.62 8.85
CA PRO A 70 -11.80 -15.91 8.97
C PRO A 70 -10.95 -15.43 7.80
N GLY A 71 -11.38 -15.70 6.56
CA GLY A 71 -10.73 -15.23 5.34
C GLY A 71 -10.69 -13.70 5.23
N TRP A 72 -11.82 -13.04 5.47
CA TRP A 72 -11.90 -11.57 5.48
C TRP A 72 -11.03 -10.93 6.56
N LYS A 73 -10.90 -11.59 7.72
CA LYS A 73 -10.00 -11.15 8.79
C LYS A 73 -8.54 -11.21 8.37
N LEU A 74 -8.14 -12.18 7.54
CA LEU A 74 -6.80 -12.23 6.97
C LEU A 74 -6.56 -11.04 6.03
N LEU A 75 -7.48 -10.75 5.11
CA LEU A 75 -7.35 -9.59 4.20
C LEU A 75 -7.29 -8.26 4.96
N ARG A 76 -8.12 -8.06 5.99
CA ARG A 76 -8.03 -6.87 6.86
C ARG A 76 -6.67 -6.75 7.55
N ARG A 77 -6.06 -7.88 7.95
CA ARG A 77 -4.70 -7.87 8.51
C ARG A 77 -3.65 -7.47 7.48
N VAL A 78 -3.79 -7.93 6.23
CA VAL A 78 -2.91 -7.53 5.12
C VAL A 78 -3.05 -6.03 4.85
N ALA A 79 -4.29 -5.54 4.78
CA ALA A 79 -4.60 -4.11 4.61
C ALA A 79 -4.03 -3.22 5.72
N ALA A 80 -3.96 -3.74 6.95
CA ALA A 80 -3.36 -3.09 8.11
C ALA A 80 -1.83 -3.28 8.22
N GLY A 81 -1.21 -3.99 7.28
CA GLY A 81 0.23 -4.16 7.19
C GLY A 81 0.95 -2.93 6.64
N GLU A 82 2.21 -3.09 6.27
CA GLU A 82 3.04 -2.01 5.68
C GLU A 82 3.40 -2.24 4.22
N ASP A 83 2.89 -3.30 3.62
CA ASP A 83 3.15 -3.57 2.22
C ASP A 83 2.28 -2.64 1.35
N PRO A 84 2.86 -1.74 0.55
CA PRO A 84 2.19 -0.73 -0.25
C PRO A 84 1.63 -1.33 -1.54
N TRP A 85 1.93 -2.60 -1.82
CA TRP A 85 1.39 -3.34 -2.96
C TRP A 85 0.26 -4.26 -2.48
N LEU A 86 0.51 -5.05 -1.42
CA LEU A 86 -0.49 -5.97 -0.86
C LEU A 86 -1.54 -5.28 0.02
N GLY A 87 -1.15 -4.27 0.79
CA GLY A 87 -2.03 -3.54 1.71
C GLY A 87 -3.22 -2.85 1.01
N PRO A 88 -2.98 -1.93 0.06
CA PRO A 88 -4.06 -1.29 -0.67
C PRO A 88 -4.83 -2.28 -1.56
N MET A 89 -4.17 -3.33 -2.09
CA MET A 89 -4.87 -4.42 -2.79
C MET A 89 -5.88 -5.11 -1.87
N ALA A 90 -5.44 -5.56 -0.69
CA ALA A 90 -6.30 -6.22 0.28
C ALA A 90 -7.41 -5.31 0.81
N ALA A 91 -7.19 -3.99 0.83
CA ALA A 91 -8.22 -3.01 1.18
C ALA A 91 -9.34 -2.89 0.13
N VAL A 92 -9.08 -3.18 -1.15
CA VAL A 92 -10.07 -3.09 -2.22
C VAL A 92 -10.74 -4.41 -2.57
N LEU A 93 -10.18 -5.55 -2.14
CA LEU A 93 -10.78 -6.87 -2.41
C LEU A 93 -12.19 -7.06 -1.78
N PRO A 94 -12.50 -6.56 -0.57
CA PRO A 94 -13.85 -6.60 0.01
C PRO A 94 -14.82 -5.61 -0.65
N SER A 95 -14.92 -5.62 -1.99
CA SER A 95 -15.66 -4.64 -2.78
C SER A 95 -16.74 -5.27 -3.64
N ALA A 96 -17.63 -4.42 -4.15
CA ALA A 96 -18.78 -4.82 -4.96
C ALA A 96 -18.39 -5.65 -6.20
N GLY A 97 -17.21 -5.45 -6.77
CA GLY A 97 -16.74 -6.18 -7.96
C GLY A 97 -16.39 -7.63 -7.64
N LEU A 98 -15.79 -7.90 -6.47
CA LEU A 98 -15.54 -9.27 -6.04
C LEU A 98 -16.84 -9.96 -5.60
N TYR A 99 -17.74 -9.24 -4.93
CA TYR A 99 -19.07 -9.78 -4.59
C TYR A 99 -19.91 -10.07 -5.84
N ALA A 100 -19.92 -9.17 -6.84
CA ALA A 100 -20.60 -9.39 -8.10
C ALA A 100 -20.05 -10.62 -8.85
N ALA A 101 -18.74 -10.88 -8.76
CA ALA A 101 -18.13 -12.10 -9.29
C ALA A 101 -18.59 -13.37 -8.57
N PHE A 102 -18.90 -13.31 -7.27
CA PHE A 102 -19.52 -14.44 -6.57
C PHE A 102 -21.00 -14.60 -6.95
N GLU A 103 -21.73 -13.50 -7.08
CA GLU A 103 -23.16 -13.50 -7.42
C GLU A 103 -23.43 -13.96 -8.86
N SER A 104 -22.47 -13.78 -9.78
CA SER A 104 -22.59 -14.18 -11.18
C SER A 104 -22.40 -15.70 -11.40
N LEU A 105 -21.93 -16.42 -10.39
CA LEU A 105 -21.71 -17.86 -10.47
C LEU A 105 -23.02 -18.64 -10.32
N ASP A 106 -23.21 -19.61 -11.20
CA ASP A 106 -24.31 -20.57 -11.08
C ASP A 106 -24.23 -21.35 -9.77
N ALA A 107 -25.39 -21.72 -9.21
CA ALA A 107 -25.47 -22.53 -8.00
C ALA A 107 -24.65 -23.84 -8.14
N GLY A 108 -23.71 -24.06 -7.22
CA GLY A 108 -22.83 -25.24 -7.20
C GLY A 108 -21.52 -25.10 -7.98
N ARG A 109 -21.25 -23.93 -8.59
CA ARG A 109 -19.91 -23.58 -9.08
C ARG A 109 -19.00 -23.17 -7.93
N ARG A 110 -17.71 -23.43 -8.08
CA ARG A 110 -16.71 -22.96 -7.11
C ARG A 110 -16.35 -21.51 -7.43
N PRO A 111 -16.01 -20.67 -6.43
CA PRO A 111 -15.53 -19.31 -6.68
C PRO A 111 -14.39 -19.26 -7.69
N ALA A 112 -13.45 -20.21 -7.61
CA ALA A 112 -12.31 -20.33 -8.51
C ALA A 112 -12.67 -20.56 -10.00
N ASP A 113 -13.94 -20.86 -10.31
CA ASP A 113 -14.42 -20.98 -11.68
C ASP A 113 -14.63 -19.59 -12.33
N HIS A 114 -14.81 -18.52 -11.54
CA HIS A 114 -14.90 -17.15 -12.06
C HIS A 114 -13.48 -16.60 -12.35
N PRO A 115 -13.21 -16.04 -13.54
CA PRO A 115 -11.86 -15.60 -13.92
C PRO A 115 -11.29 -14.49 -13.03
N LEU A 116 -12.10 -13.54 -12.57
CA LEU A 116 -11.65 -12.53 -11.60
C LEU A 116 -11.18 -13.18 -10.30
N VAL A 117 -11.99 -14.07 -9.72
CA VAL A 117 -11.69 -14.74 -8.45
C VAL A 117 -10.46 -15.63 -8.62
N ARG A 118 -10.36 -16.37 -9.73
CA ARG A 118 -9.18 -17.16 -10.07
C ARG A 118 -7.92 -16.29 -10.16
N GLY A 119 -8.03 -15.12 -10.78
CA GLY A 119 -6.93 -14.16 -10.85
C GLY A 119 -6.50 -13.65 -9.47
N VAL A 120 -7.46 -13.33 -8.60
CA VAL A 120 -7.21 -12.91 -7.22
C VAL A 120 -6.54 -14.02 -6.41
N ILE A 121 -7.04 -15.26 -6.49
CA ILE A 121 -6.43 -16.43 -5.83
C ILE A 121 -4.98 -16.56 -6.28
N ALA A 122 -4.75 -16.59 -7.58
CA ALA A 122 -3.42 -16.74 -8.17
C ALA A 122 -2.46 -15.63 -7.72
N GLN A 123 -2.89 -14.37 -7.73
CA GLN A 123 -2.08 -13.25 -7.25
C GLN A 123 -1.73 -13.39 -5.77
N LEU A 124 -2.71 -13.73 -4.92
CA LEU A 124 -2.50 -13.93 -3.49
C LEU A 124 -1.57 -15.12 -3.19
N THR A 125 -1.60 -16.17 -4.03
CA THR A 125 -0.75 -17.36 -3.90
C THR A 125 0.54 -17.31 -4.72
N ALA A 126 0.93 -16.12 -5.20
CA ALA A 126 2.13 -15.89 -5.98
C ALA A 126 2.27 -16.80 -7.22
N ASP A 127 1.22 -16.81 -8.04
CA ASP A 127 1.18 -17.37 -9.39
C ASP A 127 0.85 -16.23 -10.38
N PRO A 128 1.86 -15.46 -10.83
CA PRO A 128 1.63 -14.28 -11.65
C PRO A 128 1.06 -14.61 -13.04
N GLU A 129 1.43 -15.75 -13.62
CA GLU A 129 0.95 -16.16 -14.95
C GLU A 129 -0.56 -16.46 -14.91
N ALA A 130 -1.01 -17.26 -13.93
CA ALA A 130 -2.43 -17.54 -13.76
C ALA A 130 -3.22 -16.29 -13.32
N ALA A 131 -2.60 -15.39 -12.56
CA ALA A 131 -3.20 -14.12 -12.17
C ALA A 131 -3.48 -13.24 -13.39
N GLU A 132 -2.49 -13.08 -14.26
CA GLU A 132 -2.59 -12.28 -15.49
C GLU A 132 -3.68 -12.85 -16.43
N GLU A 133 -3.67 -14.16 -16.67
CA GLU A 133 -4.70 -14.85 -17.46
C GLU A 133 -6.11 -14.59 -16.90
N GLY A 134 -6.25 -14.68 -15.57
CA GLY A 134 -7.52 -14.43 -14.87
C GLY A 134 -8.00 -13.00 -15.04
N PHE A 135 -7.14 -12.00 -14.83
CA PHE A 135 -7.50 -10.59 -14.93
C PHE A 135 -7.81 -10.14 -16.36
N ILE A 136 -7.03 -10.60 -17.35
CA ILE A 136 -7.31 -10.30 -18.77
C ILE A 136 -8.68 -10.86 -19.15
N ARG A 137 -8.95 -12.13 -18.82
CA ARG A 137 -10.27 -12.74 -19.10
C ARG A 137 -11.40 -12.04 -18.35
N ALA A 138 -11.17 -11.62 -17.11
CA ALA A 138 -12.15 -10.87 -16.32
C ALA A 138 -12.48 -9.52 -16.94
N ALA A 139 -11.49 -8.79 -17.44
CA ALA A 139 -11.68 -7.51 -18.11
C ALA A 139 -12.40 -7.64 -19.47
N ASP A 140 -12.20 -8.76 -20.17
CA ASP A 140 -12.75 -9.03 -21.50
C ASP A 140 -14.06 -9.84 -21.50
N LEU A 141 -14.61 -10.19 -20.33
CA LEU A 141 -15.92 -10.82 -20.23
C LEU A 141 -17.01 -9.89 -20.78
N GLY A 142 -17.56 -10.26 -21.94
CA GLY A 142 -18.52 -9.43 -22.67
C GLY A 142 -19.80 -9.08 -21.90
N ASP A 143 -20.24 -9.97 -21.01
CA ASP A 143 -21.41 -9.78 -20.15
C ASP A 143 -21.05 -9.44 -18.69
N ALA A 144 -19.76 -9.21 -18.38
CA ALA A 144 -19.38 -8.86 -17.02
C ALA A 144 -19.89 -7.48 -16.62
N ASP A 145 -20.37 -7.42 -15.38
CA ASP A 145 -20.71 -6.17 -14.72
C ASP A 145 -19.52 -5.17 -14.81
N PRO A 146 -19.78 -3.86 -14.99
CA PRO A 146 -18.73 -2.85 -15.04
C PRO A 146 -17.76 -2.90 -13.86
N TRP A 147 -18.22 -3.19 -12.64
CA TRP A 147 -17.37 -3.22 -11.45
C TRP A 147 -16.35 -4.36 -11.47
N THR A 148 -16.77 -5.54 -11.95
CA THR A 148 -15.90 -6.70 -12.17
C THR A 148 -14.80 -6.36 -13.17
N ARG A 149 -15.14 -5.71 -14.29
CA ARG A 149 -14.18 -5.32 -15.33
C ARG A 149 -13.20 -4.27 -14.84
N ASP A 150 -13.69 -3.26 -14.13
CA ASP A 150 -12.86 -2.16 -13.61
C ASP A 150 -11.90 -2.64 -12.51
N LEU A 151 -12.38 -3.51 -11.62
CA LEU A 151 -11.54 -4.14 -10.59
C LEU A 151 -10.48 -5.04 -11.24
N ALA A 152 -10.86 -5.85 -12.23
CA ALA A 152 -9.91 -6.68 -12.98
C ALA A 152 -8.80 -5.84 -13.64
N ALA A 153 -9.16 -4.71 -14.27
CA ALA A 153 -8.19 -3.81 -14.87
C ALA A 153 -7.25 -3.20 -13.81
N ALA A 154 -7.76 -2.77 -12.65
CA ALA A 154 -6.92 -2.24 -11.57
C ALA A 154 -5.95 -3.31 -11.03
N LEU A 155 -6.43 -4.54 -10.81
CA LEU A 155 -5.62 -5.66 -10.33
C LEU A 155 -4.58 -6.12 -11.36
N HIS A 156 -4.92 -6.11 -12.65
CA HIS A 156 -3.96 -6.37 -13.72
C HIS A 156 -2.83 -5.34 -13.72
N GLY A 157 -3.16 -4.05 -13.62
CA GLY A 157 -2.17 -2.99 -13.47
C GLY A 157 -1.27 -3.19 -12.24
N ASN A 158 -1.85 -3.53 -11.09
CA ASN A 158 -1.09 -3.88 -9.88
C ASN A 158 -0.13 -5.05 -10.11
N LEU A 159 -0.60 -6.12 -10.74
CA LEU A 159 0.21 -7.30 -11.04
C LEU A 159 1.40 -6.95 -11.92
N LEU A 160 1.19 -6.17 -12.99
CA LEU A 160 2.25 -5.76 -13.91
C LEU A 160 3.32 -4.89 -13.24
N LEU A 161 2.91 -4.00 -12.32
CA LEU A 161 3.85 -3.26 -11.48
C LEU A 161 4.67 -4.21 -10.60
N GLN A 162 4.02 -5.19 -9.98
CA GLN A 162 4.68 -6.16 -9.10
C GLN A 162 5.59 -7.15 -9.83
N THR A 163 5.34 -7.48 -11.09
CA THR A 163 6.21 -8.40 -11.85
C THR A 163 7.38 -7.69 -12.52
N GLY A 164 7.46 -6.36 -12.41
CA GLY A 164 8.48 -5.56 -13.09
C GLY A 164 8.30 -5.54 -14.61
N ALA A 165 7.05 -5.65 -15.07
CA ALA A 165 6.72 -5.50 -16.48
C ALA A 165 7.10 -4.09 -16.99
N ASP A 166 7.10 -3.93 -18.32
CA ASP A 166 7.28 -2.61 -18.94
C ASP A 166 6.31 -1.60 -18.30
N PRO A 167 6.78 -0.45 -17.81
CA PRO A 167 5.94 0.63 -17.32
C PRO A 167 4.74 0.95 -18.22
N ALA A 168 4.90 0.88 -19.54
CA ALA A 168 3.81 1.11 -20.49
C ALA A 168 2.71 0.03 -20.42
N ALA A 169 3.08 -1.22 -20.14
CA ALA A 169 2.12 -2.32 -20.00
C ALA A 169 1.22 -2.14 -18.78
N ALA A 170 1.77 -1.65 -17.66
CA ALA A 170 0.98 -1.36 -16.46
C ALA A 170 0.08 -0.12 -16.62
N GLU A 171 0.51 0.87 -17.41
CA GLU A 171 -0.22 2.13 -17.56
C GLU A 171 -1.59 1.97 -18.23
N GLU A 172 -1.69 1.12 -19.25
CA GLU A 172 -2.94 0.90 -20.00
C GLU A 172 -4.11 0.41 -19.12
N PRO A 173 -4.00 -0.71 -18.40
CA PRO A 173 -5.08 -1.20 -17.55
C PRO A 173 -5.39 -0.25 -16.39
N LEU A 174 -4.40 0.45 -15.84
CA LEU A 174 -4.62 1.47 -14.81
C LEU A 174 -5.40 2.68 -15.35
N THR A 175 -5.08 3.14 -16.56
CA THR A 175 -5.80 4.23 -17.22
C THR A 175 -7.23 3.85 -17.56
N ARG A 176 -7.50 2.57 -17.85
CA ARG A 176 -8.85 2.05 -18.01
C ARG A 176 -9.63 2.11 -16.70
N ALA A 177 -9.07 1.55 -15.62
CA ALA A 177 -9.71 1.53 -14.30
C ALA A 177 -9.91 2.93 -13.70
N LEU A 178 -9.05 3.89 -14.04
CA LEU A 178 -9.21 5.30 -13.65
C LEU A 178 -10.50 5.95 -14.17
N LYS A 179 -11.07 5.42 -15.25
CA LYS A 179 -12.34 5.90 -15.82
C LYS A 179 -13.56 5.22 -15.20
N SER A 180 -13.36 4.35 -14.20
CA SER A 180 -14.45 3.70 -13.48
C SER A 180 -15.33 4.74 -12.80
N ASP A 181 -16.64 4.52 -12.88
CA ASP A 181 -17.61 5.29 -12.08
C ASP A 181 -17.62 4.86 -10.60
N HIS A 182 -16.91 3.78 -10.25
CA HIS A 182 -16.78 3.31 -8.87
C HIS A 182 -15.57 3.97 -8.19
N GLU A 183 -15.80 4.83 -7.19
CA GLU A 183 -14.75 5.68 -6.62
C GLU A 183 -13.59 4.90 -6.00
N LEU A 184 -13.86 3.73 -5.41
CA LEU A 184 -12.83 2.85 -4.86
C LEU A 184 -11.82 2.38 -5.92
N TYR A 185 -12.29 1.97 -7.11
CA TYR A 185 -11.42 1.43 -8.16
C TYR A 185 -10.67 2.54 -8.88
N ALA A 186 -11.34 3.67 -9.14
CA ALA A 186 -10.67 4.86 -9.64
C ALA A 186 -9.58 5.34 -8.67
N GLY A 187 -9.87 5.35 -7.37
CA GLY A 187 -8.91 5.69 -6.32
C GLY A 187 -7.72 4.75 -6.28
N TYR A 188 -7.96 3.44 -6.38
CA TYR A 188 -6.89 2.44 -6.36
C TYR A 188 -6.02 2.49 -7.62
N ALA A 189 -6.65 2.65 -8.79
CA ALA A 189 -5.93 2.82 -10.05
C ALA A 189 -5.09 4.11 -10.04
N GLY A 190 -5.61 5.22 -9.49
CA GLY A 190 -4.85 6.47 -9.34
C GLY A 190 -3.70 6.36 -8.34
N HIS A 191 -3.86 5.59 -7.27
CA HIS A 191 -2.77 5.26 -6.34
C HIS A 191 -1.63 4.51 -7.04
N LEU A 192 -1.95 3.47 -7.80
CA LEU A 192 -0.97 2.66 -8.54
C LEU A 192 -0.32 3.45 -9.68
N LEU A 193 -1.11 4.20 -10.46
CA LEU A 193 -0.57 5.06 -11.52
C LEU A 193 0.32 6.16 -10.95
N GLY A 194 -0.01 6.69 -9.76
CA GLY A 194 0.87 7.62 -9.05
C GLY A 194 2.24 7.02 -8.73
N HIS A 195 2.30 5.75 -8.29
CA HIS A 195 3.57 5.04 -8.07
C HIS A 195 4.37 4.91 -9.37
N LEU A 196 3.72 4.44 -10.44
CA LEU A 196 4.33 4.26 -11.76
C LEU A 196 4.95 5.56 -12.28
N LEU A 197 4.18 6.65 -12.25
CA LEU A 197 4.61 7.96 -12.76
C LEU A 197 5.78 8.55 -11.95
N ILE A 198 5.80 8.35 -10.63
CA ILE A 198 6.94 8.76 -9.81
C ILE A 198 8.19 7.95 -10.18
N GLY A 199 8.05 6.65 -10.42
CA GLY A 199 9.15 5.80 -10.90
C GLY A 199 9.69 6.24 -12.28
N GLN A 200 8.83 6.79 -13.14
CA GLN A 200 9.21 7.36 -14.43
C GLN A 200 9.72 8.81 -14.36
N GLY A 201 9.61 9.47 -13.19
CA GLY A 201 9.97 10.87 -13.00
C GLY A 201 8.93 11.89 -13.49
N ASP A 202 7.73 11.46 -13.90
CA ASP A 202 6.62 12.35 -14.30
C ASP A 202 5.81 12.80 -13.06
N LEU A 203 6.44 13.65 -12.24
CA LEU A 203 5.88 14.09 -10.96
C LEU A 203 4.64 14.98 -11.11
N GLU A 204 4.54 15.74 -12.20
CA GLU A 204 3.39 16.60 -12.50
C GLU A 204 2.13 15.77 -12.75
N ARG A 205 2.25 14.73 -13.59
CA ARG A 205 1.13 13.82 -13.82
C ARG A 205 0.84 12.99 -12.57
N ALA A 206 1.86 12.56 -11.84
CA ALA A 206 1.70 11.86 -10.56
C ALA A 206 0.88 12.69 -9.56
N GLY A 207 1.17 14.00 -9.45
CA GLY A 207 0.46 14.93 -8.57
C GLY A 207 -1.03 15.01 -8.88
N ARG A 208 -1.38 15.13 -10.18
CA ARG A 208 -2.78 15.16 -10.61
C ARG A 208 -3.52 13.86 -10.32
N VAL A 209 -2.93 12.71 -10.63
CA VAL A 209 -3.60 11.41 -10.43
C VAL A 209 -3.73 11.06 -8.94
N LEU A 210 -2.73 11.39 -8.12
CA LEU A 210 -2.78 11.14 -6.68
C LEU A 210 -3.74 12.11 -5.96
N GLN A 211 -3.83 13.37 -6.39
CA GLN A 211 -4.85 14.28 -5.87
C GLN A 211 -6.26 13.79 -6.21
N ALA A 212 -6.49 13.36 -7.45
CA ALA A 212 -7.77 12.79 -7.85
C ALA A 212 -8.09 11.51 -7.03
N ALA A 213 -7.11 10.62 -6.88
CA ALA A 213 -7.23 9.41 -6.05
C ALA A 213 -7.57 9.75 -4.60
N HIS A 214 -6.88 10.74 -4.01
CA HIS A 214 -7.13 11.20 -2.64
C HIS A 214 -8.58 11.68 -2.48
N LEU A 215 -9.10 12.44 -3.44
CA LEU A 215 -10.48 12.92 -3.41
C LEU A 215 -11.51 11.79 -3.52
N VAL A 216 -11.35 10.86 -4.46
CA VAL A 216 -12.36 9.81 -4.71
C VAL A 216 -12.28 8.67 -3.69
N SER A 217 -11.10 8.32 -3.20
CA SER A 217 -10.93 7.27 -2.18
C SER A 217 -11.36 7.68 -0.78
N HIS A 218 -11.65 8.97 -0.54
CA HIS A 218 -12.12 9.44 0.75
C HIS A 218 -13.33 8.61 1.23
N PRO A 219 -13.39 8.14 2.49
CA PRO A 219 -14.40 7.17 2.93
C PRO A 219 -15.86 7.63 2.78
N ARG A 220 -16.10 8.94 2.89
CA ARG A 220 -17.42 9.55 2.59
C ARG A 220 -17.90 9.35 1.14
N ARG A 221 -17.01 9.04 0.20
CA ARG A 221 -17.33 8.77 -1.20
C ARG A 221 -17.25 7.28 -1.49
N ALA A 222 -16.08 6.68 -1.28
CA ALA A 222 -15.83 5.28 -1.64
C ALA A 222 -16.37 4.25 -0.64
N GLY A 223 -16.80 4.66 0.56
CA GLY A 223 -17.30 3.76 1.62
C GLY A 223 -16.25 2.84 2.26
N ALA A 224 -15.02 2.80 1.74
CA ALA A 224 -13.96 1.92 2.21
C ALA A 224 -12.80 2.71 2.85
N GLU A 225 -12.72 2.67 4.17
CA GLU A 225 -11.64 3.32 4.93
C GLU A 225 -10.26 2.72 4.66
N GLY A 226 -10.17 1.45 4.23
CA GLY A 226 -8.90 0.76 4.09
C GLY A 226 -7.96 1.34 3.02
N LEU A 227 -8.49 1.86 1.91
CA LEU A 227 -7.66 2.37 0.81
C LEU A 227 -7.13 3.78 1.11
N TYR A 228 -7.96 4.64 1.71
CA TYR A 228 -7.67 6.06 1.86
C TYR A 228 -6.32 6.36 2.55
N PRO A 229 -5.94 5.68 3.65
CA PRO A 229 -4.63 5.86 4.27
C PRO A 229 -3.44 5.61 3.32
N TRP A 230 -3.53 4.61 2.45
CA TRP A 230 -2.48 4.32 1.47
C TRP A 230 -2.35 5.42 0.42
N VAL A 231 -3.48 5.95 -0.04
CA VAL A 231 -3.52 7.08 -0.98
C VAL A 231 -2.95 8.34 -0.34
N CYS A 232 -3.37 8.64 0.89
CA CYS A 232 -2.91 9.76 1.68
C CYS A 232 -1.40 9.72 1.94
N VAL A 233 -0.86 8.58 2.38
CA VAL A 233 0.59 8.42 2.59
C VAL A 233 1.33 8.68 1.29
N ARG A 234 0.90 8.08 0.17
CA ARG A 234 1.63 8.26 -1.09
C ARG A 234 1.54 9.68 -1.63
N TYR A 235 0.37 10.31 -1.49
CA TYR A 235 0.17 11.70 -1.89
C TYR A 235 1.03 12.64 -1.02
N GLY A 236 1.00 12.48 0.30
CA GLY A 236 1.81 13.25 1.24
C GLY A 236 3.32 13.09 1.00
N GLU A 237 3.77 11.89 0.67
CA GLU A 237 5.16 11.64 0.25
C GLU A 237 5.55 12.45 -1.00
N LEU A 238 4.68 12.49 -2.01
CA LEU A 238 4.92 13.29 -3.21
C LEU A 238 4.97 14.78 -2.88
N LEU A 239 4.01 15.29 -2.10
CA LEU A 239 3.97 16.70 -1.73
C LEU A 239 5.20 17.12 -0.91
N ALA A 240 5.62 16.27 0.03
CA ALA A 240 6.80 16.52 0.86
C ALA A 240 8.10 16.55 0.02
N GLY A 241 8.22 15.63 -0.94
CA GLY A 241 9.41 15.49 -1.79
C GLY A 241 9.44 16.41 -3.01
N ALA A 242 8.30 16.96 -3.42
CA ALA A 242 8.17 17.82 -4.59
C ALA A 242 7.17 18.98 -4.33
N PRO A 243 7.54 19.95 -3.47
CA PRO A 243 6.63 21.03 -3.08
C PRO A 243 6.29 22.05 -4.19
N HIS A 244 7.04 22.03 -5.29
CA HIS A 244 6.92 22.97 -6.40
C HIS A 244 5.96 22.49 -7.51
N LEU A 245 5.21 21.42 -7.27
CA LEU A 245 4.27 20.89 -8.26
C LEU A 245 3.08 21.84 -8.44
N SER A 246 2.55 21.91 -9.67
CA SER A 246 1.37 22.71 -9.98
C SER A 246 0.18 22.45 -9.05
N VAL A 247 -0.02 21.20 -8.66
CA VAL A 247 -1.07 20.80 -7.71
C VAL A 247 -0.94 21.48 -6.34
N VAL A 248 0.29 21.71 -5.86
CA VAL A 248 0.55 22.42 -4.59
C VAL A 248 0.25 23.90 -4.75
N GLU A 249 0.73 24.51 -5.85
CA GLU A 249 0.46 25.91 -6.15
C GLU A 249 -1.04 26.18 -6.26
N GLU A 250 -1.78 25.31 -6.94
CA GLU A 250 -3.23 25.38 -7.05
C GLU A 250 -3.91 25.24 -5.68
N LEU A 251 -3.52 24.27 -4.86
CA LEU A 251 -4.06 24.08 -3.52
C LEU A 251 -3.84 25.30 -2.63
N MET A 252 -2.65 25.91 -2.68
CA MET A 252 -2.32 27.13 -1.95
C MET A 252 -3.14 28.33 -2.45
N ALA A 253 -3.21 28.52 -3.76
CA ALA A 253 -3.92 29.65 -4.38
C ALA A 253 -5.43 29.62 -4.12
N HIS A 254 -6.06 28.45 -4.18
CA HIS A 254 -7.51 28.32 -4.02
C HIS A 254 -7.98 28.38 -2.57
N ASN A 255 -7.13 27.97 -1.62
CA ASN A 255 -7.55 27.78 -0.22
C ASN A 255 -6.87 28.74 0.77
N GLY A 256 -5.82 29.46 0.35
CA GLY A 256 -5.08 30.39 1.21
C GLY A 256 -4.25 29.71 2.29
N MET A 257 -4.07 28.39 2.21
CA MET A 257 -3.28 27.58 3.14
C MET A 257 -1.85 27.40 2.64
N SER A 258 -0.90 27.18 3.55
CA SER A 258 0.50 26.98 3.19
C SER A 258 0.77 25.60 2.60
N GLU A 259 1.89 25.48 1.89
CA GLU A 259 2.46 24.19 1.45
C GLU A 259 2.54 23.16 2.59
N SER A 260 3.13 23.54 3.72
CA SER A 260 3.28 22.65 4.88
C SER A 260 1.95 22.20 5.47
N TYR A 261 0.87 22.99 5.33
CA TYR A 261 -0.46 22.56 5.73
C TYR A 261 -0.94 21.40 4.86
N TRP A 262 -0.78 21.49 3.53
CA TRP A 262 -1.21 20.43 2.61
C TRP A 262 -0.39 19.16 2.73
N VAL A 263 0.92 19.29 2.96
CA VAL A 263 1.77 18.13 3.28
C VAL A 263 1.28 17.45 4.55
N ARG A 264 0.98 18.22 5.61
CA ARG A 264 0.48 17.70 6.89
C ARG A 264 -0.89 17.05 6.78
N GLU A 265 -1.82 17.69 6.06
CA GLU A 265 -3.20 17.25 5.91
C GLU A 265 -3.28 15.84 5.32
N ALA A 266 -2.42 15.52 4.35
CA ALA A 266 -2.35 14.18 3.78
C ALA A 266 -2.04 13.12 4.85
N PHE A 267 -1.05 13.35 5.73
CA PHE A 267 -0.70 12.41 6.80
C PHE A 267 -1.74 12.37 7.92
N GLU A 268 -2.39 13.50 8.23
CA GLU A 268 -3.54 13.55 9.13
C GLU A 268 -4.69 12.70 8.61
N GLY A 269 -5.04 12.83 7.33
CA GLY A 269 -6.05 12.01 6.67
C GLY A 269 -5.72 10.53 6.77
N ALA A 270 -4.47 10.14 6.55
CA ALA A 270 -4.06 8.74 6.71
C ALA A 270 -4.17 8.23 8.16
N PHE A 271 -3.97 9.09 9.15
CA PHE A 271 -4.01 8.71 10.55
C PHE A 271 -5.42 8.70 11.15
N TYR A 272 -6.36 9.48 10.63
CA TYR A 272 -7.72 9.52 11.17
C TYR A 272 -8.58 8.33 10.76
N PHE A 273 -8.32 7.70 9.60
CA PHE A 273 -9.11 6.58 9.08
C PHE A 273 -8.38 5.25 9.26
N THR A 274 -8.33 4.75 10.50
CA THR A 274 -7.43 3.62 10.88
C THR A 274 -8.11 2.28 11.11
N ASP A 275 -9.42 2.18 10.91
CA ASP A 275 -10.18 0.96 11.22
C ASP A 275 -9.70 -0.26 10.41
N VAL A 276 -9.11 -0.02 9.24
CA VAL A 276 -8.65 -1.07 8.32
C VAL A 276 -7.19 -0.94 7.91
N SER A 277 -6.60 0.28 7.91
CA SER A 277 -5.19 0.50 7.56
C SER A 277 -4.54 1.54 8.46
N ARG A 278 -3.33 1.26 8.96
CA ARG A 278 -2.56 2.20 9.79
C ARG A 278 -1.07 2.12 9.47
N PRO A 279 -0.65 2.58 8.27
CA PRO A 279 0.74 2.52 7.86
C PRO A 279 1.59 3.36 8.81
N ALA A 280 2.70 2.82 9.30
CA ALA A 280 3.57 3.53 10.25
C ALA A 280 4.15 4.83 9.66
N LEU A 281 4.21 4.94 8.33
CA LEU A 281 4.60 6.18 7.66
C LEU A 281 3.60 7.32 7.88
N ALA A 282 2.30 7.01 8.04
CA ALA A 282 1.30 8.01 8.43
C ALA A 282 1.60 8.58 9.83
N GLU A 283 2.00 7.72 10.77
CA GLU A 283 2.36 8.10 12.13
C GLU A 283 3.64 8.95 12.19
N ILE A 284 4.65 8.63 11.38
CA ILE A 284 5.85 9.46 11.22
C ILE A 284 5.48 10.83 10.66
N GLY A 285 4.71 10.84 9.57
CA GLY A 285 4.25 12.07 8.93
C GLY A 285 3.49 12.95 9.90
N LEU A 286 2.53 12.39 10.63
CA LEU A 286 1.73 13.11 11.61
C LEU A 286 2.57 13.65 12.79
N SER A 287 3.40 12.80 13.38
CA SER A 287 4.08 13.10 14.66
C SER A 287 5.28 14.03 14.51
N LEU A 288 5.81 14.17 13.29
CA LEU A 288 6.86 15.15 13.00
C LEU A 288 6.37 16.60 13.08
N PHE A 289 5.13 16.91 12.65
CA PHE A 289 4.59 18.27 12.68
C PHE A 289 4.40 18.88 14.07
N PRO A 290 3.91 18.15 15.11
CA PRO A 290 3.92 18.64 16.48
C PRO A 290 5.29 18.51 17.16
N ALA A 291 6.29 17.90 16.52
CA ALA A 291 7.61 17.59 17.07
C ALA A 291 7.59 16.55 18.22
N ASP A 292 6.76 15.52 18.08
CA ASP A 292 6.72 14.37 18.98
C ASP A 292 7.77 13.31 18.59
N PHE A 293 9.03 13.63 18.85
CA PHE A 293 10.16 12.78 18.46
C PHE A 293 10.17 11.37 19.08
N PRO A 294 9.70 11.14 20.32
CA PRO A 294 9.50 9.79 20.86
C PRO A 294 8.65 8.90 19.95
N GLU A 295 7.49 9.37 19.49
CA GLU A 295 6.60 8.59 18.62
C GLU A 295 7.23 8.33 17.24
N VAL A 296 7.92 9.33 16.69
CA VAL A 296 8.67 9.16 15.43
C VAL A 296 9.74 8.08 15.57
N ARG A 297 10.51 8.06 16.67
CA ARG A 297 11.50 7.00 16.93
C ARG A 297 10.85 5.63 17.08
N HIS A 298 9.72 5.54 17.78
CA HIS A 298 9.00 4.28 17.95
C HIS A 298 8.51 3.72 16.60
N ALA A 299 7.97 4.57 15.74
CA ALA A 299 7.53 4.20 14.40
C ALA A 299 8.72 3.76 13.51
N LEU A 300 9.86 4.43 13.58
CA LEU A 300 11.09 4.04 12.88
C LEU A 300 11.63 2.70 13.35
N GLU A 301 11.68 2.45 14.66
CA GLU A 301 12.10 1.17 15.24
C GLU A 301 11.15 0.03 14.87
N ARG A 302 9.85 0.31 14.76
CA ARG A 302 8.87 -0.65 14.22
C ARG A 302 9.17 -0.97 12.76
N LEU A 303 9.33 0.05 11.90
CA LEU A 303 9.61 -0.14 10.48
C LEU A 303 10.92 -0.90 10.27
N ARG A 304 11.96 -0.61 11.06
CA ARG A 304 13.24 -1.34 11.02
C ARG A 304 13.12 -2.81 11.41
N ARG A 305 12.31 -3.12 12.44
CA ARG A 305 12.01 -4.51 12.80
C ARG A 305 11.21 -5.24 11.72
N TRP A 306 10.57 -4.50 10.80
CA TRP A 306 9.78 -5.07 9.73
C TRP A 306 10.57 -5.29 8.44
N SER A 307 11.33 -4.29 8.00
CA SER A 307 12.21 -4.37 6.83
C SER A 307 13.19 -3.20 6.81
N GLU A 308 14.43 -3.45 6.42
CA GLU A 308 15.42 -2.37 6.21
C GLU A 308 14.97 -1.44 5.08
N GLU A 309 14.32 -1.94 4.02
CA GLU A 309 13.78 -1.12 2.93
C GLU A 309 12.68 -0.16 3.44
N ARG A 310 11.86 -0.63 4.39
CA ARG A 310 10.81 0.19 5.03
C ARG A 310 11.41 1.26 5.91
N TYR A 311 12.45 0.92 6.65
CA TYR A 311 13.21 1.88 7.43
C TYR A 311 13.88 2.94 6.55
N ASP A 312 14.45 2.54 5.42
CA ASP A 312 15.07 3.47 4.47
C ASP A 312 14.04 4.41 3.84
N ARG A 313 12.83 3.91 3.51
CA ARG A 313 11.72 4.76 3.06
C ARG A 313 11.29 5.76 4.13
N ALA A 314 11.19 5.31 5.38
CA ALA A 314 10.87 6.18 6.52
C ALA A 314 11.91 7.27 6.74
N ARG A 315 13.20 6.93 6.54
CA ARG A 315 14.31 7.86 6.59
C ARG A 315 14.24 8.88 5.46
N ALA A 316 13.91 8.46 4.24
CA ALA A 316 13.70 9.36 3.11
C ALA A 316 12.53 10.33 3.37
N LEU A 317 11.42 9.82 3.90
CA LEU A 317 10.27 10.64 4.30
C LEU A 317 10.63 11.65 5.39
N PHE A 318 11.36 11.23 6.42
CA PHE A 318 11.85 12.14 7.45
C PHE A 318 12.69 13.26 6.85
N LEU A 319 13.62 12.94 5.96
CA LEU A 319 14.49 13.94 5.34
C LEU A 319 13.71 14.92 4.46
N ALA A 320 12.69 14.44 3.75
CA ALA A 320 11.80 15.31 2.99
C ALA A 320 10.99 16.23 3.91
N LEU A 321 10.40 15.68 4.98
CA LEU A 321 9.59 16.43 5.93
C LEU A 321 10.39 17.40 6.80
N HIS A 322 11.65 17.11 7.08
CA HIS A 322 12.53 17.91 7.93
C HIS A 322 12.48 19.40 7.57
N ASP A 323 12.51 19.72 6.27
CA ASP A 323 12.54 21.10 5.80
C ASP A 323 11.19 21.81 5.95
N HIS A 324 10.09 21.06 6.03
CA HIS A 324 8.73 21.59 6.27
C HIS A 324 8.43 21.83 7.74
N VAL A 325 9.09 21.10 8.64
CA VAL A 325 8.82 21.16 10.09
C VAL A 325 9.87 21.94 10.87
N ALA A 326 11.03 22.24 10.27
CA ALA A 326 12.07 23.04 10.88
C ALA A 326 11.59 24.48 11.16
N ASP A 327 11.60 24.88 12.43
CA ASP A 327 11.36 26.27 12.83
C ASP A 327 12.54 26.77 13.65
N SER A 328 13.34 27.67 13.06
CA SER A 328 14.53 28.24 13.69
C SER A 328 14.22 29.12 14.90
N ARG A 329 12.96 29.50 15.12
CA ARG A 329 12.49 30.24 16.29
C ARG A 329 12.21 29.32 17.48
N ASP A 330 12.03 28.03 17.23
CA ASP A 330 11.82 27.00 18.25
C ASP A 330 13.11 26.16 18.41
N ALA A 331 13.91 26.52 19.41
CA ALA A 331 15.21 25.93 19.66
C ALA A 331 15.13 24.44 20.04
N ASP A 332 14.12 24.05 20.81
CA ASP A 332 13.93 22.68 21.28
C ASP A 332 13.51 21.77 20.13
N ARG A 333 12.55 22.22 19.31
CA ARG A 333 12.16 21.53 18.07
C ARG A 333 13.33 21.38 17.11
N SER A 334 14.05 22.48 16.85
CA SER A 334 15.21 22.48 15.97
C SER A 334 16.31 21.54 16.47
N GLN A 335 16.52 21.46 17.78
CA GLN A 335 17.48 20.56 18.39
C GLN A 335 17.06 19.09 18.22
N GLY A 336 15.80 18.75 18.51
CA GLY A 336 15.29 17.39 18.36
C GLY A 336 15.33 16.88 16.90
N LEU A 337 15.06 17.74 15.92
CA LEU A 337 15.21 17.41 14.50
C LEU A 337 16.68 17.12 14.14
N ARG A 338 17.62 17.91 14.65
CA ARG A 338 19.07 17.67 14.44
C ARG A 338 19.53 16.36 15.07
N GLU A 339 19.07 16.05 16.27
CA GLU A 339 19.41 14.81 16.97
C GLU A 339 18.86 13.58 16.24
N LEU A 340 17.60 13.63 15.81
CA LEU A 340 16.98 12.56 15.04
C LEU A 340 17.68 12.37 13.69
N ARG A 341 18.03 13.47 13.01
CA ARG A 341 18.82 13.42 11.78
C ARG A 341 20.20 12.78 12.01
N ALA A 342 20.91 13.20 13.05
CA ALA A 342 22.21 12.65 13.39
C ALA A 342 22.15 11.15 13.74
N ALA A 343 21.01 10.67 14.26
CA ALA A 343 20.80 9.24 14.49
C ALA A 343 20.76 8.44 13.18
N PHE A 344 20.25 9.00 12.07
CA PHE A 344 20.24 8.34 10.76
C PHE A 344 21.63 8.22 10.11
N ASP A 345 22.51 9.18 10.37
CA ASP A 345 23.85 9.23 9.75
C ASP A 345 24.88 8.33 10.45
N ARG A 346 24.53 7.70 11.59
CA ARG A 346 25.42 6.78 12.31
C ARG A 346 25.45 5.40 11.63
N PRO A 347 26.64 4.83 11.37
CA PRO A 347 26.75 3.48 10.81
C PRO A 347 26.14 2.45 11.77
N VAL A 348 25.49 1.42 11.18
CA VAL A 348 24.67 0.40 11.86
C VAL A 348 25.37 -0.31 13.03
N GLN A 349 26.71 -0.34 13.06
CA GLN A 349 27.51 -0.95 14.11
C GLN A 349 27.50 -0.18 15.45
N ASP A 350 27.41 1.16 15.44
CA ASP A 350 27.51 1.98 16.67
C ASP A 350 26.19 2.11 17.44
N GLN A 351 25.06 1.70 16.85
CA GLN A 351 23.74 1.80 17.50
C GLN A 351 23.43 0.63 18.45
N ARG A 352 24.22 -0.45 18.44
CA ARG A 352 24.08 -1.58 19.38
C ARG A 352 24.80 -1.36 20.71
N ASP A 353 25.78 -0.46 20.74
CA ASP A 353 26.63 -0.22 21.92
C ASP A 353 26.18 0.98 22.77
N GLY A 354 25.08 1.64 22.39
CA GLY A 354 24.58 2.87 23.04
C GLY A 354 23.44 2.70 24.05
N LEU A 355 22.87 1.51 24.21
CA LEU A 355 21.83 1.28 25.21
C LEU A 355 22.47 0.91 26.55
N PRO A 356 22.22 1.67 27.64
CA PRO A 356 22.67 1.27 28.96
C PRO A 356 22.04 -0.08 29.30
N ARG A 357 22.88 -1.09 29.59
CA ARG A 357 22.43 -2.32 30.23
C ARG A 357 21.90 -1.92 31.61
N VAL A 358 20.58 -1.87 31.73
CA VAL A 358 19.93 -1.73 33.04
C VAL A 358 20.21 -3.01 33.83
N PRO A 359 20.64 -2.91 35.10
CA PRO A 359 20.94 -4.06 35.95
C PRO A 359 19.74 -4.96 36.23
#